data_AF-A0A9D9IYG0-F1
#
_entry.id   AF-A0A9D9IYG0-F1
#
_cell.length_a   1.000
_cell.length_b   1.000
_cell.length_c   1.000
_cell.angle_alpha   90.00
_cell.angle_beta   90.00
_cell.angle_gamma   90.00
#
_symmetry.space_group_name_H-M   'P 1'
#
loop_
_entity.id
_entity.type
_entity.pdbx_description
1 polymer ?
#
loop_
_entity_poly.entity_id
_entity_poly.type
_entity_poly.pdbx_seq_one_letter_code
_entity_poly.pdbx_strand_id
1 'polypeptide(L)'
;MLELVVENSMNFTGIIVGLCTFLMIGLCHPLVIKAEYHLGKGCWWLFLLAGLGFAAVSLLSEGYVWSTIAGVAAFSAFWSIVELFEQEKRVRKGWFPENPARKSKKSGR
;
A
#
# COMPACT_ATOMS: atom_id res chain seq x y z
N MET A 1 -41.37 -7.59 -0.82
CA MET A 1 -41.69 -6.70 -1.97
C MET A 1 -40.72 -5.53 -2.09
N LEU A 2 -40.37 -4.80 -1.02
CA LEU A 2 -39.29 -3.80 -1.09
C LEU A 2 -37.89 -4.42 -1.28
N GLU A 3 -37.66 -5.63 -0.75
CA GLU A 3 -36.42 -6.40 -1.00
C GLU A 3 -36.38 -7.06 -2.41
N LEU A 4 -37.53 -7.13 -3.11
CA LEU A 4 -37.65 -7.72 -4.45
C LEU A 4 -37.56 -6.69 -5.58
N VAL A 5 -37.54 -5.38 -5.25
CA VAL A 5 -37.36 -4.28 -6.22
C VAL A 5 -35.89 -3.81 -6.28
N VAL A 6 -35.03 -4.29 -5.38
CA VAL A 6 -33.58 -4.03 -5.42
C VAL A 6 -32.83 -5.01 -6.34
N GLU A 7 -33.50 -6.03 -6.90
CA GLU A 7 -32.92 -6.94 -7.88
C GLU A 7 -33.10 -6.43 -9.31
N ASN A 8 -32.45 -5.32 -9.70
CA ASN A 8 -32.16 -5.09 -11.13
C ASN A 8 -31.05 -4.05 -11.37
N SER A 9 -29.79 -4.46 -11.21
CA SER A 9 -28.59 -3.82 -11.80
C SER A 9 -27.40 -4.76 -11.60
N MET A 10 -26.57 -5.01 -12.62
CA MET A 10 -25.41 -5.88 -12.47
C MET A 10 -24.54 -5.46 -11.27
N ASN A 11 -24.04 -6.44 -10.49
CA ASN A 11 -23.25 -6.20 -9.28
C ASN A 11 -21.83 -5.70 -9.62
N PHE A 12 -21.69 -4.42 -10.00
CA PHE A 12 -20.40 -3.80 -10.34
C PHE A 12 -19.45 -3.64 -9.15
N THR A 13 -19.96 -3.74 -7.92
CA THR A 13 -19.17 -3.64 -6.68
C THR A 13 -17.93 -4.53 -6.69
N GLY A 14 -18.08 -5.80 -7.05
CA GLY A 14 -16.95 -6.74 -7.09
C GLY A 14 -15.90 -6.35 -8.14
N ILE A 15 -16.35 -5.89 -9.32
CA ILE A 15 -15.47 -5.44 -10.40
C ILE A 15 -14.71 -4.17 -10.00
N ILE A 16 -15.40 -3.20 -9.38
CA ILE A 16 -14.80 -1.95 -8.94
C ILE A 16 -13.76 -2.23 -7.85
N VAL A 17 -14.12 -2.98 -6.80
CA VAL A 17 -13.19 -3.32 -5.71
C VAL A 17 -12.00 -4.12 -6.23
N GLY A 18 -12.22 -5.11 -7.11
CA GLY A 18 -11.16 -5.91 -7.71
C GLY A 18 -10.19 -5.07 -8.55
N LEU A 19 -10.71 -4.19 -9.41
CA LEU A 19 -9.89 -3.30 -10.22
C LEU A 19 -9.09 -2.31 -9.35
N CYS A 20 -9.73 -1.68 -8.37
CA CYS A 20 -9.06 -0.81 -7.41
C CYS A 20 -7.94 -1.55 -6.68
N THR A 21 -8.21 -2.76 -6.18
CA THR A 21 -7.22 -3.58 -5.47
C THR A 21 -6.02 -3.92 -6.35
N PHE A 22 -6.26 -4.34 -7.59
CA PHE A 22 -5.19 -4.67 -8.53
C PHE A 22 -4.30 -3.46 -8.83
N LEU A 23 -4.91 -2.29 -9.08
CA LEU A 23 -4.18 -1.04 -9.30
C LEU A 23 -3.37 -0.64 -8.07
N MET A 24 -3.92 -0.80 -6.88
CA MET A 24 -3.23 -0.49 -5.63
C MET A 24 -1.99 -1.36 -5.42
N ILE A 25 -2.10 -2.67 -5.60
CA ILE A 25 -0.94 -3.58 -5.51
C ILE A 25 0.10 -3.18 -6.55
N GLY A 26 -0.32 -2.95 -7.80
CA GLY A 26 0.57 -2.51 -8.88
C GLY A 26 1.30 -1.19 -8.60
N LEU A 27 0.66 -0.25 -7.89
CA LEU A 27 1.26 1.04 -7.51
C LEU A 27 2.15 0.94 -6.26
N CYS A 28 1.80 0.09 -5.29
CA CYS A 28 2.57 -0.06 -4.06
C CYS A 28 3.98 -0.59 -4.32
N HIS A 29 4.18 -1.52 -5.26
CA HIS A 29 5.50 -2.07 -5.56
C HIS A 29 6.52 -1.00 -6.04
N PRO A 30 6.27 -0.21 -7.09
CA PRO A 30 7.15 0.90 -7.49
C PRO A 30 7.34 1.94 -6.39
N LEU A 31 6.30 2.20 -5.60
CA LEU A 31 6.36 3.15 -4.49
C LEU A 31 7.37 2.69 -3.44
N VAL A 32 7.32 1.41 -3.01
CA VAL A 32 8.26 0.85 -2.04
C VAL A 32 9.71 0.88 -2.56
N ILE A 33 9.92 0.55 -3.83
CA ILE A 33 11.26 0.61 -4.45
C ILE A 33 11.81 2.03 -4.41
N LYS A 34 11.01 3.04 -4.78
CA LYS A 34 11.42 4.44 -4.72
C LYS A 34 11.62 4.93 -3.28
N ALA A 35 10.77 4.51 -2.35
CA ALA A 35 10.90 4.85 -0.94
C ALA A 35 12.20 4.30 -0.35
N GLU A 36 12.58 3.05 -0.66
CA GLU A 36 13.87 2.48 -0.28
C GLU A 36 15.02 3.25 -0.93
N TYR A 37 14.93 3.52 -2.23
CA TYR A 37 16.00 4.17 -2.98
C TYR A 37 16.32 5.58 -2.46
N HIS A 38 15.29 6.39 -2.15
CA HIS A 38 15.48 7.77 -1.72
C HIS A 38 15.60 7.93 -0.19
N LEU A 39 14.78 7.23 0.59
CA LEU A 39 14.69 7.41 2.05
C LEU A 39 15.34 6.25 2.82
N GLY A 40 15.48 5.08 2.20
CA GLY A 40 15.90 3.84 2.83
C GLY A 40 14.84 3.22 3.73
N LYS A 41 15.17 2.06 4.33
CA LYS A 41 14.24 1.33 5.21
C LYS A 41 13.73 2.13 6.41
N GLY A 42 14.41 3.22 6.77
CA GLY A 42 14.04 4.08 7.89
C GLY A 42 12.68 4.76 7.72
N CYS A 43 12.10 4.77 6.51
CA CYS A 43 10.78 5.33 6.23
C CYS A 43 9.61 4.38 6.55
N TRP A 44 9.87 3.19 7.12
CA TRP A 44 8.84 2.20 7.45
C TRP A 44 7.67 2.77 8.29
N TRP A 45 7.95 3.73 9.17
CA TRP A 45 6.93 4.37 10.01
C TRP A 45 5.91 5.17 9.21
N LEU A 46 6.27 5.71 8.03
CA LEU A 46 5.32 6.40 7.14
C LEU A 46 4.26 5.43 6.64
N PHE A 47 4.67 4.22 6.25
CA PHE A 47 3.76 3.16 5.82
C PHE A 47 2.89 2.67 6.98
N LEU A 48 3.43 2.61 8.20
CA LEU A 48 2.66 2.27 9.38
C LEU A 48 1.57 3.32 9.66
N LEU A 49 1.93 4.61 9.69
CA LEU A 49 0.98 5.69 9.90
C LEU A 49 -0.09 5.74 8.81
N ALA A 50 0.30 5.57 7.55
CA ALA A 50 -0.63 5.48 6.43
C ALA A 50 -1.59 4.30 6.60
N GLY A 51 -1.08 3.12 6.96
CA GLY A 51 -1.90 1.94 7.18
C GLY A 51 -2.90 2.11 8.33
N LEU A 52 -2.48 2.69 9.46
CA LEU A 52 -3.38 3.02 10.57
C LEU A 52 -4.43 4.07 10.18
N GLY A 53 -4.04 5.08 9.41
CA GLY A 53 -4.96 6.10 8.89
C GLY A 53 -6.03 5.48 7.99
N PHE A 54 -5.65 4.64 7.03
CA PHE A 54 -6.60 3.95 6.16
C PHE A 54 -7.47 2.94 6.92
N ALA A 55 -6.93 2.26 7.94
CA ALA A 55 -7.71 1.37 8.79
C ALA A 55 -8.79 2.15 9.57
N ALA A 56 -8.44 3.30 10.13
CA ALA A 56 -9.40 4.18 10.80
C ALA A 56 -10.48 4.67 9.81
N VAL A 57 -10.09 5.10 8.61
CA VAL A 57 -11.05 5.49 7.56
C VAL A 57 -11.97 4.33 7.20
N SER A 58 -11.44 3.11 7.08
CA SER A 58 -12.23 1.91 6.78
C SER A 58 -13.29 1.64 7.85
N LEU A 59 -12.93 1.76 9.13
CA LEU A 59 -13.84 1.56 10.27
C LEU A 59 -14.90 2.66 10.42
N LEU A 60 -14.58 3.88 10.00
CA LEU A 60 -15.47 5.04 10.10
C LEU A 60 -16.30 5.28 8.84
N SER A 61 -16.08 4.49 7.77
CA SER A 61 -16.79 4.65 6.50
C SER A 61 -18.20 4.05 6.55
N GLU A 62 -19.21 4.83 6.17
CA GLU A 62 -20.61 4.38 6.15
C GLU A 62 -20.92 3.44 4.96
N GLY A 63 -20.14 3.51 3.88
CA GLY A 63 -20.36 2.73 2.66
C GLY A 63 -19.49 1.48 2.56
N TYR A 64 -20.09 0.32 2.29
CA TYR A 64 -19.38 -0.97 2.16
C TYR A 64 -18.23 -0.93 1.14
N VAL A 65 -18.44 -0.32 -0.03
CA VAL A 65 -17.43 -0.21 -1.08
C VAL A 65 -16.23 0.62 -0.61
N TRP A 66 -16.48 1.78 -0.01
CA TRP A 66 -15.43 2.67 0.49
C TRP A 66 -14.69 2.09 1.69
N SER A 67 -15.42 1.46 2.61
CA SER A 67 -14.83 0.74 3.74
C SER A 67 -13.90 -0.37 3.24
N THR A 68 -14.32 -1.12 2.21
CA THR A 68 -13.52 -2.20 1.62
C THR A 68 -12.25 -1.66 0.94
N ILE A 69 -12.36 -0.62 0.10
CA ILE A 69 -11.21 -0.01 -0.58
C ILE A 69 -10.21 0.56 0.43
N ALA A 70 -10.69 1.24 1.47
CA ALA A 70 -9.84 1.75 2.55
C ALA A 70 -9.17 0.61 3.35
N GLY A 71 -9.87 -0.50 3.57
CA GLY A 71 -9.29 -1.69 4.19
C GLY A 71 -8.16 -2.28 3.35
N VAL A 72 -8.37 -2.42 2.04
CA VAL A 72 -7.31 -2.84 1.10
C VAL A 72 -6.12 -1.88 1.16
N ALA A 73 -6.37 -0.56 1.18
CA ALA A 73 -5.33 0.44 1.33
C ALA A 73 -4.51 0.30 2.60
N ALA A 74 -5.17 0.04 3.72
CA ALA A 74 -4.51 -0.18 5.00
C ALA A 74 -3.54 -1.37 4.92
N PHE A 75 -4.02 -2.52 4.43
CA PHE A 75 -3.21 -3.73 4.36
C PHE A 75 -2.15 -3.68 3.26
N SER A 76 -2.39 -2.99 2.14
CA SER A 76 -1.34 -2.70 1.15
C SER A 76 -0.22 -1.84 1.74
N ALA A 77 -0.54 -0.85 2.58
CA ALA A 77 0.45 -0.06 3.29
C ALA A 77 1.23 -0.89 4.33
N PHE A 78 0.55 -1.74 5.11
CA PHE A 78 1.22 -2.64 6.04
C PHE A 78 2.13 -3.64 5.32
N TRP A 79 1.68 -4.22 4.20
CA TRP A 79 2.51 -5.11 3.38
C TRP A 79 3.73 -4.39 2.80
N SER A 80 3.57 -3.12 2.42
CA SER A 80 4.66 -2.28 1.92
C SER A 80 5.81 -2.14 2.93
N ILE A 81 5.55 -2.27 4.24
CA ILE A 81 6.60 -2.31 5.27
C ILE A 81 7.48 -3.56 5.08
N VAL A 82 6.87 -4.74 4.96
CA VAL A 82 7.58 -6.00 4.76
C VAL A 82 8.37 -5.97 3.46
N GLU A 83 7.73 -5.49 2.39
CA GLU A 83 8.35 -5.36 1.07
C GLU A 83 9.52 -4.36 1.09
N LEU A 84 9.47 -3.30 1.90
CA LEU A 84 10.56 -2.34 2.07
C LEU A 84 11.80 -3.01 2.67
N PHE A 85 11.63 -3.85 3.70
CA PHE A 85 12.73 -4.61 4.28
C PHE A 85 13.28 -5.65 3.32
N GLU A 86 12.42 -6.31 2.54
CA GLU A 86 12.87 -7.27 1.52
C GLU A 86 13.61 -6.56 0.39
N GLN A 87 13.16 -5.37 -0.02
CA GLN A 87 13.82 -4.56 -1.04
C GLN A 87 15.24 -4.15 -0.61
N GLU A 88 15.45 -3.79 0.66
CA GLU A 88 16.80 -3.55 1.18
C GLU A 88 17.70 -4.78 1.02
N LYS A 89 17.18 -5.99 1.30
CA LYS A 89 17.95 -7.22 1.09
C LYS A 89 18.27 -7.42 -0.39
N ARG A 90 17.34 -7.10 -1.30
CA ARG A 90 17.56 -7.20 -2.75
C ARG A 90 18.62 -6.20 -3.23
N VAL A 91 18.62 -4.97 -2.72
CA VAL A 91 19.68 -3.98 -2.97
C VAL A 91 21.02 -4.47 -2.43
N ARG A 92 21.05 -5.01 -1.20
CA ARG A 92 22.29 -5.58 -0.61
C ARG A 92 22.84 -6.78 -1.38
N LYS A 93 21.97 -7.58 -2.01
CA LYS A 93 22.36 -8.67 -2.93
C LYS A 93 22.86 -8.17 -4.29
N GLY A 94 22.75 -6.86 -4.57
CA GLY A 94 23.11 -6.27 -5.86
C GLY A 94 22.08 -6.44 -6.97
N TRP A 95 20.87 -6.91 -6.66
CA TRP A 95 19.79 -7.07 -7.65
C TRP A 95 19.16 -5.74 -8.06
N PHE A 96 19.29 -4.72 -7.21
CA PHE A 96 18.85 -3.36 -7.47
C PHE A 96 19.97 -2.37 -7.14
N PRO A 97 20.07 -1.25 -7.87
CA PRO A 97 21.10 -0.25 -7.63
C PRO A 97 20.90 0.42 -6.27
N GLU A 98 21.96 0.44 -5.45
CA GLU A 98 21.97 1.25 -4.23
C GLU A 98 22.17 2.73 -4.59
N ASN A 99 21.41 3.62 -3.94
CA ASN A 99 21.59 5.06 -4.11
C ASN A 99 22.96 5.54 -3.55
N PRO A 100 23.89 6.03 -4.40
CA PRO A 100 25.23 6.47 -3.96
C PRO A 100 25.19 7.63 -2.96
N ALA A 101 24.20 8.53 -3.08
CA ALA A 101 24.03 9.67 -2.19
C ALA A 101 23.74 9.26 -0.73
N ARG A 102 23.35 7.99 -0.51
CA ARG A 102 23.07 7.44 0.82
C ARG A 102 24.33 6.91 1.51
N LYS A 103 25.41 6.59 0.77
CA LYS A 103 26.68 6.12 1.35
C LYS A 103 27.37 7.22 2.15
N SER A 104 27.32 8.48 1.68
CA SER A 104 27.92 9.60 2.41
C SER A 104 27.21 9.89 3.73
N LYS A 105 25.88 9.69 3.82
CA LYS A 105 25.10 9.89 5.05
C LYS A 105 25.39 8.87 6.16
N LYS A 106 25.88 7.66 5.84
CA LYS A 106 26.30 6.66 6.85
C LYS A 106 27.68 6.95 7.46
N SER A 107 28.52 7.73 6.78
CA SER A 107 29.87 8.09 7.26
C SER A 107 29.88 9.24 8.29
N GLY A 108 28.73 9.86 8.56
CA GLY A 108 28.59 10.99 9.48
C GLY A 108 27.72 10.72 10.70
N ARG A 109 27.50 9.44 11.06
CA ARG A 109 26.81 9.00 12.28
C ARG A 109 27.69 8.03 13.05
#